data_AF-A0A930ZBZ4-F1
#
_entry.id   AF-A0A930ZBZ4-F1
#
_cell.length_a   1.000
_cell.length_b   1.000
_cell.length_c   1.000
_cell.angle_alpha   90.00
_cell.angle_beta   90.00
_cell.angle_gamma   90.00
#
_symmetry.space_group_name_H-M   'P 1'
#
loop_
_entity.id
_entity.type
_entity.pdbx_description
1 polymer ?
#
loop_
_entity_poly.entity_id
_entity_poly.type
_entity_poly.pdbx_seq_one_letter_code
_entity_poly.pdbx_strand_id
1 'polypeptide(L)'
;MKIVPLDPRRARTRKLATLSRKVMRNQVASTVQAGSSIRDFFDSLPEVLAASDLRELARRIARAHRAGKPFLMLSGAHPIKVGLGPLICDLIRDGIVSAIAANGAAIIHDFELAFAGRTSEEVGEGLADGSFGMARETGEFLNRAAKLAATEGKGLGEVVGREIQENGLRFRDTSIFATAYRQNTPATVHVTIGADIIHMHPAADGSAIGQASMNDFHRLASVIGGLSNGVVLNLGSAVVMPEVFLKALNLARNLGSKVRNFTAADMDFIRHYRPRMNVLERPTGNGGRAIALTGHHEIMFPLLAAAVREELAER
;
A
#
# COMPACT_ATOMS: atom_id res chain seq x y z
N MET A 1 34.30 24.10 -31.18
CA MET A 1 33.10 24.65 -31.87
C MET A 1 32.67 25.91 -31.12
N LYS A 2 32.63 27.09 -31.77
CA LYS A 2 32.16 28.32 -31.12
C LYS A 2 30.63 28.30 -31.11
N ILE A 3 30.03 28.26 -29.93
CA ILE A 3 28.57 28.35 -29.75
C ILE A 3 28.21 29.82 -29.75
N VAL A 4 27.38 30.25 -30.70
CA VAL A 4 26.84 31.62 -30.75
C VAL A 4 25.51 31.65 -29.97
N PRO A 5 25.35 32.57 -28.99
CA PRO A 5 24.09 32.71 -28.26
C PRO A 5 22.91 33.10 -29.16
N LEU A 6 21.73 32.58 -28.86
CA LEU A 6 20.48 32.98 -29.54
C LEU A 6 20.10 34.42 -29.14
N ASP A 7 19.60 35.20 -30.11
CA ASP A 7 19.10 36.57 -29.88
C ASP A 7 17.61 36.55 -29.47
N PRO A 8 17.28 36.83 -28.20
CA PRO A 8 15.90 36.77 -27.71
C PRO A 8 14.98 37.83 -28.33
N ARG A 9 15.51 38.88 -28.95
CA ARG A 9 14.70 39.94 -29.60
C ARG A 9 13.92 39.44 -30.82
N ARG A 10 14.32 38.29 -31.38
CA ARG A 10 13.66 37.65 -32.52
C ARG A 10 12.53 36.70 -32.12
N ALA A 11 12.22 36.59 -30.83
CA ALA A 11 11.16 35.74 -30.34
C ALA A 11 9.78 36.20 -30.83
N ARG A 12 8.91 35.24 -31.22
CA ARG A 12 7.53 35.51 -31.62
C ARG A 12 6.60 35.35 -30.41
N THR A 13 5.81 36.38 -30.12
CA THR A 13 4.80 36.35 -29.04
C THR A 13 3.41 36.07 -29.60
N ARG A 14 2.52 35.52 -28.78
CA ARG A 14 1.11 35.24 -29.14
C ARG A 14 0.18 35.79 -28.07
N LYS A 15 -1.03 36.22 -28.47
CA LYS A 15 -2.07 36.65 -27.52
C LYS A 15 -2.49 35.47 -26.63
N LEU A 16 -2.63 35.72 -25.32
CA LEU A 16 -2.99 34.71 -24.35
C LEU A 16 -4.27 33.94 -24.74
N ALA A 17 -5.29 34.66 -25.24
CA ALA A 17 -6.56 34.10 -25.69
C ALA A 17 -6.45 33.09 -26.84
N THR A 18 -5.31 33.04 -27.56
CA THR A 18 -5.08 32.10 -28.67
C THR A 18 -4.31 30.85 -28.26
N LEU A 19 -3.93 30.76 -26.98
CA LEU A 19 -3.09 29.71 -26.43
C LEU A 19 -3.96 28.77 -25.58
N SER A 20 -3.82 27.46 -25.79
CA SER A 20 -4.48 26.47 -24.93
C SER A 20 -3.95 26.56 -23.50
N ARG A 21 -4.87 26.52 -22.52
CA ARG A 21 -4.58 26.56 -21.08
C ARG A 21 -5.25 25.36 -20.40
N LYS A 22 -4.50 24.72 -19.52
CA LYS A 22 -4.91 23.47 -18.83
C LYS A 22 -5.65 23.72 -17.52
N VAL A 23 -5.60 24.94 -16.99
CA VAL A 23 -6.23 25.31 -15.72
C VAL A 23 -7.19 26.46 -16.00
N MET A 24 -8.45 26.25 -15.62
CA MET A 24 -9.54 27.18 -15.80
C MET A 24 -9.94 27.79 -14.45
N ARG A 25 -10.59 28.96 -14.49
CA ARG A 25 -11.00 29.70 -13.28
C ARG A 25 -11.94 28.89 -12.39
N ASN A 26 -12.77 28.02 -12.94
CA ASN A 26 -13.68 27.16 -12.18
C ASN A 26 -12.99 25.98 -11.49
N GLN A 27 -11.68 25.78 -11.70
CA GLN A 27 -10.88 24.73 -11.05
C GLN A 27 -10.02 25.30 -9.91
N VAL A 28 -10.14 26.59 -9.58
CA VAL A 28 -9.39 27.19 -8.48
C VAL A 28 -9.96 26.74 -7.14
N ALA A 29 -9.06 26.61 -6.16
CA ALA A 29 -9.45 26.24 -4.81
C ALA A 29 -10.35 27.31 -4.15
N SER A 30 -11.15 26.88 -3.19
CA SER A 30 -11.91 27.76 -2.31
C SER A 30 -11.30 27.81 -0.91
N THR A 31 -11.64 28.83 -0.11
CA THR A 31 -11.14 28.94 1.27
C THR A 31 -11.90 28.00 2.21
N VAL A 32 -11.19 27.31 3.10
CA VAL A 32 -11.77 26.49 4.18
C VAL A 32 -11.92 27.34 5.45
N GLN A 33 -13.08 27.27 6.09
CA GLN A 33 -13.36 27.99 7.34
C GLN A 33 -13.17 27.08 8.55
N ALA A 34 -12.93 27.67 9.72
CA ALA A 34 -12.89 26.91 10.96
C ALA A 34 -14.23 26.20 11.20
N GLY A 35 -14.20 24.91 11.51
CA GLY A 35 -15.40 24.09 11.73
C GLY A 35 -16.01 23.50 10.45
N SER A 36 -15.44 23.74 9.27
CA SER A 36 -15.82 23.07 8.03
C SER A 36 -15.75 21.55 8.17
N SER A 37 -16.67 20.86 7.50
CA SER A 37 -16.66 19.39 7.42
C SER A 37 -15.49 18.91 6.55
N ILE A 38 -15.21 17.61 6.63
CA ILE A 38 -14.20 16.99 5.76
C ILE A 38 -14.65 17.00 4.29
N ARG A 39 -15.96 16.93 4.01
CA ARG A 39 -16.51 17.13 2.65
C ARG A 39 -16.19 18.52 2.14
N ASP A 40 -16.49 19.56 2.92
CA ASP A 40 -16.20 20.95 2.56
C ASP A 40 -14.72 21.14 2.23
N PHE A 41 -13.83 20.49 3.01
CA PHE A 41 -12.40 20.50 2.73
C PHE A 41 -12.08 19.89 1.35
N PHE A 42 -12.60 18.70 1.02
CA PHE A 42 -12.34 18.08 -0.30
C PHE A 42 -12.96 18.86 -1.46
N ASP A 43 -14.15 19.44 -1.26
CA ASP A 43 -14.81 20.27 -2.26
C ASP A 43 -14.11 21.61 -2.48
N SER A 44 -13.38 22.10 -1.48
CA SER A 44 -12.54 23.30 -1.61
C SER A 44 -11.26 23.06 -2.43
N LEU A 45 -10.83 21.79 -2.61
CA LEU A 45 -9.59 21.47 -3.34
C LEU A 45 -9.74 21.76 -4.84
N PRO A 46 -8.67 22.22 -5.51
CA PRO A 46 -8.72 22.51 -6.93
C PRO A 46 -8.79 21.21 -7.76
N GLU A 47 -9.60 21.19 -8.82
CA GLU A 47 -9.75 20.01 -9.70
C GLU A 47 -8.62 19.89 -10.72
N VAL A 48 -7.37 19.86 -10.25
CA VAL A 48 -6.17 19.73 -11.09
C VAL A 48 -5.12 18.84 -10.46
N LEU A 49 -4.36 18.14 -11.31
CA LEU A 49 -3.19 17.36 -10.91
C LEU A 49 -3.49 16.40 -9.74
N ALA A 50 -2.64 16.40 -8.70
CA ALA A 50 -2.71 15.46 -7.58
C ALA A 50 -4.02 15.55 -6.78
N ALA A 51 -4.62 16.74 -6.67
CA ALA A 51 -5.91 16.90 -5.98
C ALA A 51 -7.03 16.21 -6.77
N SER A 52 -7.06 16.39 -8.09
CA SER A 52 -7.98 15.64 -8.97
C SER A 52 -7.71 14.14 -8.93
N ASP A 53 -6.45 13.72 -8.92
CA ASP A 53 -6.05 12.31 -8.87
C ASP A 53 -6.47 11.64 -7.54
N LEU A 54 -6.32 12.34 -6.40
CA LEU A 54 -6.77 11.86 -5.08
C LEU A 54 -8.29 11.64 -5.07
N ARG A 55 -9.06 12.63 -5.54
CA ARG A 55 -10.54 12.54 -5.63
C ARG A 55 -10.99 11.48 -6.62
N GLU A 56 -10.27 11.31 -7.74
CA GLU A 56 -10.55 10.24 -8.70
C GLU A 56 -10.28 8.85 -8.08
N LEU A 57 -9.18 8.69 -7.35
CA LEU A 57 -8.87 7.43 -6.67
C LEU A 57 -9.92 7.08 -5.62
N ALA A 58 -10.33 8.04 -4.79
CA ALA A 58 -11.38 7.86 -3.80
C ALA A 58 -12.70 7.38 -4.43
N ARG A 59 -13.15 8.06 -5.50
CA ARG A 59 -14.34 7.68 -6.29
C ARG A 59 -14.24 6.26 -6.84
N ARG A 60 -13.07 5.87 -7.35
CA ARG A 60 -12.83 4.54 -7.93
C ARG A 60 -12.84 3.44 -6.87
N ILE A 61 -12.28 3.69 -5.69
CA ILE A 61 -12.35 2.78 -4.54
C ILE A 61 -13.80 2.63 -4.09
N ALA A 62 -14.52 3.74 -3.88
CA ALA A 62 -15.92 3.72 -3.48
C ALA A 62 -16.80 2.95 -4.49
N ARG A 63 -16.60 3.19 -5.80
CA ARG A 63 -17.29 2.46 -6.86
C ARG A 63 -16.95 0.97 -6.87
N ALA A 64 -15.68 0.60 -6.69
CA ALA A 64 -15.26 -0.79 -6.63
C ALA A 64 -15.93 -1.50 -5.46
N HIS A 65 -15.91 -0.90 -4.27
CA HIS A 65 -16.56 -1.43 -3.08
C HIS A 65 -18.07 -1.62 -3.28
N ARG A 66 -18.80 -0.60 -3.76
CA ARG A 66 -20.25 -0.70 -4.07
C ARG A 66 -20.57 -1.80 -5.08
N ALA A 67 -19.67 -2.06 -6.04
CA ALA A 67 -19.83 -3.07 -7.06
C ALA A 67 -19.32 -4.47 -6.65
N GLY A 68 -18.92 -4.65 -5.38
CA GLY A 68 -18.33 -5.89 -4.89
C GLY A 68 -17.03 -6.27 -5.61
N LYS A 69 -16.26 -5.28 -6.07
CA LYS A 69 -14.98 -5.49 -6.77
C LYS A 69 -13.81 -5.32 -5.80
N PRO A 70 -12.70 -6.05 -6.01
CA PRO A 70 -11.61 -6.04 -5.05
C PRO A 70 -10.94 -4.67 -4.93
N PHE A 71 -10.56 -4.33 -3.71
CA PHE A 71 -9.56 -3.32 -3.41
C PHE A 71 -8.38 -4.01 -2.70
N LEU A 72 -7.31 -4.24 -3.46
CA LEU A 72 -6.06 -4.83 -2.99
C LEU A 72 -5.12 -3.72 -2.52
N MET A 73 -4.68 -3.80 -1.26
CA MET A 73 -3.65 -2.92 -0.74
C MET A 73 -2.31 -3.66 -0.67
N LEU A 74 -1.34 -3.20 -1.45
CA LEU A 74 0.06 -3.58 -1.30
C LEU A 74 0.72 -2.61 -0.32
N SER A 75 1.45 -3.09 0.67
CA SER A 75 2.06 -2.24 1.69
C SER A 75 3.54 -2.54 1.89
N GLY A 76 4.34 -1.49 2.01
CA GLY A 76 5.60 -1.56 2.73
C GLY A 76 5.37 -1.55 4.24
N ALA A 77 6.47 -1.42 4.99
CA ALA A 77 6.47 -1.44 6.44
C ALA A 77 6.20 -0.04 7.07
N HIS A 78 6.56 1.02 6.35
CA HIS A 78 6.47 2.39 6.83
C HIS A 78 5.05 2.84 7.23
N PRO A 79 3.98 2.54 6.47
CA PRO A 79 2.62 2.94 6.88
C PRO A 79 2.24 2.43 8.28
N ILE A 80 2.63 1.19 8.59
CA ILE A 80 2.40 0.57 9.90
C ILE A 80 3.29 1.24 10.96
N LYS A 81 4.58 1.42 10.63
CA LYS A 81 5.57 2.11 11.48
C LYS A 81 5.08 3.48 11.98
N VAL A 82 4.45 4.27 11.11
CA VAL A 82 3.96 5.63 11.46
C VAL A 82 2.52 5.65 12.00
N GLY A 83 2.00 4.50 12.43
CA GLY A 83 0.75 4.43 13.18
C GLY A 83 -0.52 4.46 12.34
N LEU A 84 -0.47 4.13 11.04
CA LEU A 84 -1.66 4.07 10.20
C LEU A 84 -2.45 2.75 10.31
N GLY A 85 -1.94 1.80 11.11
CA GLY A 85 -2.59 0.51 11.39
C GLY A 85 -4.09 0.63 11.72
N PRO A 86 -4.52 1.50 12.65
CA PRO A 86 -5.93 1.67 12.98
C PRO A 86 -6.82 2.07 11.79
N LEU A 87 -6.34 2.93 10.88
CA LEU A 87 -7.08 3.32 9.68
C LEU A 87 -7.19 2.16 8.69
N ILE A 88 -6.12 1.38 8.54
CA ILE A 88 -6.13 0.17 7.71
C ILE A 88 -7.11 -0.85 8.30
N CYS A 89 -7.05 -1.12 9.60
CA CYS A 89 -7.98 -2.00 10.31
C CYS A 89 -9.43 -1.55 10.10
N ASP A 90 -9.68 -0.25 10.13
CA ASP A 90 -11.02 0.32 9.90
C ASP A 90 -11.56 0.03 8.50
N LEU A 91 -10.74 0.22 7.48
CA LEU A 91 -11.11 -0.10 6.10
C LEU A 91 -11.29 -1.61 5.86
N ILE A 92 -10.55 -2.46 6.59
CA ILE A 92 -10.76 -3.93 6.55
C ILE A 92 -12.10 -4.30 7.19
N ARG A 93 -12.40 -3.77 8.40
CA ARG A 93 -13.65 -4.06 9.12
C ARG A 93 -14.88 -3.75 8.30
N ASP A 94 -14.83 -2.68 7.50
CA ASP A 94 -15.95 -2.26 6.67
C ASP A 94 -15.94 -2.90 5.27
N GLY A 95 -15.03 -3.86 5.02
CA GLY A 95 -14.93 -4.56 3.74
C GLY A 95 -14.50 -3.66 2.57
N ILE A 96 -14.00 -2.46 2.85
CA ILE A 96 -13.48 -1.54 1.83
C ILE A 96 -12.17 -2.10 1.29
N VAL A 97 -11.22 -2.45 2.17
CA VAL A 97 -10.02 -3.20 1.78
C VAL A 97 -10.36 -4.68 1.79
N SER A 98 -10.30 -5.31 0.61
CA SER A 98 -10.71 -6.71 0.44
C SER A 98 -9.56 -7.70 0.47
N ALA A 99 -8.31 -7.22 0.40
CA ALA A 99 -7.10 -8.03 0.55
C ALA A 99 -5.89 -7.14 0.83
N ILE A 100 -4.92 -7.67 1.58
CA ILE A 100 -3.64 -7.00 1.87
C ILE A 100 -2.47 -7.91 1.49
N ALA A 101 -1.45 -7.31 0.89
CA ALA A 101 -0.17 -7.97 0.67
C ALA A 101 0.96 -7.05 1.14
N ALA A 102 1.88 -7.55 1.96
CA ALA A 102 2.93 -6.72 2.56
C ALA A 102 4.32 -7.36 2.44
N ASN A 103 5.37 -6.56 2.64
CA ASN A 103 6.72 -7.09 2.81
C ASN A 103 6.95 -7.63 4.23
N GLY A 104 8.04 -8.37 4.47
CA GLY A 104 8.33 -8.98 5.77
C GLY A 104 8.48 -7.98 6.92
N ALA A 105 9.10 -6.82 6.70
CA ALA A 105 9.18 -5.76 7.71
C ALA A 105 7.81 -5.25 8.22
N ALA A 106 6.72 -5.42 7.45
CA ALA A 106 5.38 -5.03 7.88
C ALA A 106 4.88 -5.86 9.07
N ILE A 107 5.07 -7.19 9.07
CA ILE A 107 4.65 -8.05 10.19
C ILE A 107 5.47 -7.82 11.46
N ILE A 108 6.70 -7.30 11.33
CA ILE A 108 7.54 -6.95 12.47
C ILE A 108 6.93 -5.76 13.21
N HIS A 109 6.72 -4.63 12.54
CA HIS A 109 6.11 -3.46 13.18
C HIS A 109 4.70 -3.75 13.69
N ASP A 110 3.92 -4.52 12.92
CA ASP A 110 2.55 -4.89 13.32
C ASP A 110 2.54 -5.75 14.59
N PHE A 111 3.41 -6.76 14.68
CA PHE A 111 3.57 -7.59 15.88
C PHE A 111 4.04 -6.77 17.07
N GLU A 112 5.07 -5.93 16.91
CA GLU A 112 5.62 -5.14 18.02
C GLU A 112 4.61 -4.15 18.60
N LEU A 113 3.81 -3.52 17.73
CA LEU A 113 2.68 -2.70 18.16
C LEU A 113 1.62 -3.54 18.89
N ALA A 114 1.25 -4.71 18.36
CA ALA A 114 0.26 -5.59 18.98
C ALA A 114 0.72 -6.17 20.34
N PHE A 115 2.02 -6.45 20.47
CA PHE A 115 2.63 -7.07 21.65
C PHE A 115 2.98 -6.04 22.73
N ALA A 116 3.71 -4.97 22.34
CA ALA A 116 4.31 -4.01 23.27
C ALA A 116 3.71 -2.59 23.17
N GLY A 117 2.89 -2.29 22.17
CA GLY A 117 2.33 -0.95 21.95
C GLY A 117 3.35 0.07 21.41
N ARG A 118 4.52 -0.41 20.97
CA ARG A 118 5.62 0.41 20.45
C ARG A 118 6.42 -0.38 19.42
N THR A 119 7.04 0.32 18.48
CA THR A 119 7.90 -0.25 17.44
C THR A 119 8.85 0.84 16.94
N SER A 120 9.80 0.49 16.06
CA SER A 120 10.93 1.33 15.62
C SER A 120 12.02 1.41 16.68
N GLU A 121 13.06 0.65 16.44
CA GLU A 121 14.31 0.63 17.19
C GLU A 121 15.30 1.69 16.67
N GLU A 122 16.25 2.06 17.53
CA GLU A 122 17.37 2.93 17.17
C GLU A 122 18.42 2.15 16.36
N VAL A 123 18.48 2.43 15.06
CA VAL A 123 19.36 1.69 14.12
C VAL A 123 20.84 2.02 14.37
N GLY A 124 21.16 3.30 14.57
CA GLY A 124 22.56 3.75 14.66
C GLY A 124 23.31 3.15 15.83
N GLU A 125 22.71 3.20 17.02
CA GLU A 125 23.29 2.63 18.24
C GLU A 125 23.35 1.10 18.17
N GLY A 126 22.26 0.45 17.76
CA GLY A 126 22.20 -1.01 17.68
C GLY A 126 23.11 -1.64 16.61
N LEU A 127 23.50 -0.88 15.58
CA LEU A 127 24.51 -1.35 14.62
C LEU A 127 25.93 -1.32 15.21
N ALA A 128 26.19 -0.45 16.18
CA ALA A 128 27.52 -0.32 16.78
C ALA A 128 27.85 -1.51 17.70
N ASP A 129 26.86 -2.06 18.40
CA ASP A 129 27.03 -3.17 19.35
C ASP A 129 26.40 -4.50 18.90
N GLY A 130 25.68 -4.51 17.76
CA GLY A 130 25.02 -5.67 17.20
C GLY A 130 23.64 -5.98 17.79
N SER A 131 23.05 -5.08 18.58
CA SER A 131 21.72 -5.26 19.16
C SER A 131 20.57 -4.90 18.20
N PHE A 132 20.85 -4.27 17.06
CA PHE A 132 19.83 -3.84 16.09
C PHE A 132 18.96 -5.02 15.65
N GLY A 133 17.64 -4.90 15.87
CA GLY A 133 16.67 -5.91 15.44
C GLY A 133 16.71 -7.23 16.22
N MET A 134 17.42 -7.31 17.36
CA MET A 134 17.63 -8.55 18.12
C MET A 134 16.61 -8.80 19.25
N ALA A 135 15.41 -8.24 19.14
CA ALA A 135 14.33 -8.49 20.10
C ALA A 135 13.91 -9.97 20.09
N ARG A 136 14.09 -10.65 21.24
CA ARG A 136 13.79 -12.09 21.39
C ARG A 136 12.33 -12.39 21.08
N GLU A 137 11.40 -11.64 21.65
CA GLU A 137 9.96 -11.86 21.52
C GLU A 137 9.52 -11.76 20.05
N THR A 138 10.02 -10.75 19.32
CA THR A 138 9.78 -10.56 17.88
C THR A 138 10.30 -11.73 17.06
N GLY A 139 11.57 -12.11 17.27
CA GLY A 139 12.22 -13.19 16.56
C GLY A 139 11.58 -14.56 16.81
N GLU A 140 11.30 -14.91 18.08
CA GLU A 140 10.69 -16.19 18.44
C GLU A 140 9.26 -16.31 17.92
N PHE A 141 8.44 -15.26 18.06
CA PHE A 141 7.04 -15.28 17.66
C PHE A 141 6.89 -15.44 16.14
N LEU A 142 7.55 -14.59 15.35
CA LEU A 142 7.38 -14.57 13.91
C LEU A 142 8.02 -15.78 13.22
N ASN A 143 9.16 -16.27 13.71
CA ASN A 143 9.76 -17.49 13.16
C ASN A 143 8.94 -18.75 13.52
N ARG A 144 8.32 -18.80 14.70
CA ARG A 144 7.35 -19.87 15.03
C ARG A 144 6.13 -19.82 14.12
N ALA A 145 5.58 -18.63 13.87
CA ALA A 145 4.47 -18.45 12.92
C ALA A 145 4.84 -18.93 11.50
N ALA A 146 6.07 -18.65 11.03
CA ALA A 146 6.55 -19.15 9.74
C ALA A 146 6.64 -20.69 9.69
N LYS A 147 7.12 -21.33 10.76
CA LYS A 147 7.15 -22.80 10.88
C LYS A 147 5.75 -23.40 10.84
N LEU A 148 4.81 -22.84 11.61
CA LEU A 148 3.41 -23.27 11.59
C LEU A 148 2.78 -23.11 10.20
N ALA A 149 2.99 -21.96 9.55
CA ALA A 149 2.50 -21.71 8.19
C ALA A 149 3.03 -22.74 7.18
N ALA A 150 4.32 -23.08 7.26
CA ALA A 150 4.93 -24.09 6.41
C ALA A 150 4.34 -25.49 6.68
N THR A 151 4.22 -25.90 7.95
CA THR A 151 3.64 -27.20 8.33
C THR A 151 2.17 -27.33 7.92
N GLU A 152 1.39 -26.26 8.01
CA GLU A 152 -0.04 -26.24 7.69
C GLU A 152 -0.34 -25.98 6.19
N GLY A 153 0.67 -25.73 5.36
CA GLY A 153 0.46 -25.36 3.94
C GLY A 153 -0.24 -24.00 3.78
N LYS A 154 -0.07 -23.10 4.75
CA LYS A 154 -0.69 -21.76 4.78
C LYS A 154 0.31 -20.66 4.43
N GLY A 155 -0.24 -19.48 4.18
CA GLY A 155 0.52 -18.25 4.02
C GLY A 155 0.98 -17.70 5.37
N LEU A 156 2.08 -16.93 5.37
CA LEU A 156 2.63 -16.32 6.58
C LEU A 156 1.68 -15.24 7.13
N GLY A 157 1.08 -14.41 6.27
CA GLY A 157 0.18 -13.33 6.70
C GLY A 157 -1.05 -13.83 7.46
N GLU A 158 -1.69 -14.90 6.97
CA GLU A 158 -2.82 -15.56 7.63
C GLU A 158 -2.43 -16.08 9.02
N VAL A 159 -1.31 -16.80 9.11
CA VAL A 159 -0.87 -17.42 10.37
C VAL A 159 -0.41 -16.37 11.37
N VAL A 160 0.32 -15.33 10.97
CA VAL A 160 0.68 -14.23 11.89
C VAL A 160 -0.58 -13.57 12.45
N GLY A 161 -1.59 -13.29 11.62
CA GLY A 161 -2.85 -12.73 12.07
C GLY A 161 -3.58 -13.63 13.07
N ARG A 162 -3.63 -14.93 12.79
CA ARG A 162 -4.17 -15.95 13.70
C ARG A 162 -3.44 -15.94 15.03
N GLU A 163 -2.11 -16.08 15.02
CA GLU A 163 -1.32 -16.19 16.24
C GLU A 163 -1.46 -14.92 17.10
N ILE A 164 -1.48 -13.72 16.51
CA ILE A 164 -1.70 -12.47 17.26
C ILE A 164 -3.08 -12.48 17.93
N GLN A 165 -4.11 -12.94 17.21
CA GLN A 165 -5.48 -12.97 17.69
C GLN A 165 -5.68 -14.01 18.81
N GLU A 166 -5.25 -15.25 18.58
CA GLU A 166 -5.49 -16.42 19.43
C GLU A 166 -4.62 -16.43 20.69
N ASN A 167 -3.37 -15.94 20.62
CA ASN A 167 -2.53 -15.74 21.81
C ASN A 167 -2.99 -14.55 22.67
N GLY A 168 -4.00 -13.79 22.23
CA GLY A 168 -4.61 -12.73 23.03
C GLY A 168 -3.67 -11.55 23.32
N LEU A 169 -2.85 -11.14 22.35
CA LEU A 169 -1.90 -10.04 22.57
C LEU A 169 -2.61 -8.75 23.02
N ARG A 170 -1.96 -8.02 23.93
CA ARG A 170 -2.55 -6.87 24.65
C ARG A 170 -3.15 -5.81 23.72
N PHE A 171 -2.51 -5.53 22.60
CA PHE A 171 -2.92 -4.51 21.64
C PHE A 171 -3.30 -5.11 20.29
N ARG A 172 -3.76 -6.37 20.24
CA ARG A 172 -4.13 -7.08 18.98
C ARG A 172 -5.12 -6.34 18.07
N ASP A 173 -5.87 -5.35 18.58
CA ASP A 173 -6.79 -4.55 17.78
C ASP A 173 -6.08 -3.51 16.89
N THR A 174 -4.81 -3.20 17.18
CA THR A 174 -3.97 -2.36 16.31
C THR A 174 -3.38 -3.15 15.14
N SER A 175 -3.39 -4.48 15.20
CA SER A 175 -2.79 -5.36 14.19
C SER A 175 -3.67 -5.45 12.94
N ILE A 176 -3.11 -5.12 11.78
CA ILE A 176 -3.78 -5.26 10.50
C ILE A 176 -3.95 -6.75 10.14
N PHE A 177 -3.01 -7.61 10.52
CA PHE A 177 -3.06 -9.05 10.25
C PHE A 177 -4.08 -9.75 11.14
N ALA A 178 -4.16 -9.40 12.43
CA ALA A 178 -5.19 -9.92 13.32
C ALA A 178 -6.58 -9.44 12.90
N THR A 179 -6.70 -8.18 12.47
CA THR A 179 -7.97 -7.66 11.91
C THR A 179 -8.35 -8.40 10.64
N ALA A 180 -7.41 -8.63 9.72
CA ALA A 180 -7.64 -9.40 8.51
C ALA A 180 -8.10 -10.83 8.82
N TYR A 181 -7.45 -11.50 9.77
CA TYR A 181 -7.87 -12.83 10.24
C TYR A 181 -9.30 -12.83 10.80
N ARG A 182 -9.64 -11.88 11.69
CA ARG A 182 -11.01 -11.76 12.25
C ARG A 182 -12.08 -11.52 11.17
N GLN A 183 -11.74 -10.78 10.12
CA GLN A 183 -12.66 -10.42 9.03
C GLN A 183 -12.59 -11.39 7.83
N ASN A 184 -11.87 -12.51 7.93
CA ASN A 184 -11.63 -13.43 6.82
C ASN A 184 -11.10 -12.73 5.54
N THR A 185 -10.33 -11.66 5.73
CA THR A 185 -9.71 -10.90 4.65
C THR A 185 -8.35 -11.51 4.31
N PRO A 186 -8.07 -11.88 3.05
CA PRO A 186 -6.77 -12.40 2.66
C PRO A 186 -5.64 -11.43 3.02
N ALA A 187 -4.65 -11.92 3.77
CA ALA A 187 -3.44 -11.19 4.11
C ALA A 187 -2.22 -12.03 3.75
N THR A 188 -1.33 -11.49 2.92
CA THR A 188 -0.12 -12.18 2.46
C THR A 188 1.14 -11.40 2.81
N VAL A 189 2.25 -12.12 3.05
CA VAL A 189 3.55 -11.54 3.40
C VAL A 189 4.62 -12.08 2.47
N HIS A 190 5.36 -11.17 1.85
CA HIS A 190 6.40 -11.47 0.86
C HIS A 190 7.76 -11.12 1.43
N VAL A 191 8.42 -12.15 1.95
CA VAL A 191 9.67 -12.03 2.68
C VAL A 191 10.83 -11.83 1.71
N THR A 192 11.70 -10.85 2.01
CA THR A 192 13.00 -10.72 1.34
C THR A 192 14.04 -11.29 2.29
N ILE A 193 14.48 -12.53 2.07
CA ILE A 193 15.41 -13.22 2.95
C ILE A 193 16.69 -12.40 3.12
N GLY A 194 17.06 -12.15 4.38
CA GLY A 194 18.19 -11.30 4.76
C GLY A 194 17.87 -9.80 4.91
N ALA A 195 16.67 -9.34 4.55
CA ALA A 195 16.27 -7.94 4.74
C ALA A 195 15.51 -7.69 6.05
N ASP A 196 14.79 -8.69 6.55
CA ASP A 196 13.98 -8.56 7.77
C ASP A 196 14.78 -8.98 9.02
N ILE A 197 14.64 -8.24 10.11
CA ILE A 197 15.46 -8.43 11.33
C ILE A 197 15.32 -9.83 11.95
N ILE A 198 14.17 -10.48 11.76
CA ILE A 198 13.89 -11.81 12.29
C ILE A 198 14.74 -12.92 11.68
N HIS A 199 15.45 -12.65 10.58
CA HIS A 199 16.38 -13.59 9.94
C HIS A 199 17.70 -13.74 10.71
N MET A 200 18.07 -12.75 11.54
CA MET A 200 19.27 -12.80 12.38
C MET A 200 19.06 -13.67 13.63
N HIS A 201 17.81 -14.00 13.95
CA HIS A 201 17.44 -14.72 15.16
C HIS A 201 17.77 -16.23 15.05
N PRO A 202 18.28 -16.90 16.10
CA PRO A 202 18.60 -18.35 16.07
C PRO A 202 17.41 -19.27 15.74
N ALA A 203 16.19 -18.79 15.94
CA ALA A 203 14.98 -19.53 15.60
C ALA A 203 14.63 -19.52 14.10
N ALA A 204 15.33 -18.71 13.30
CA ALA A 204 15.07 -18.55 11.88
C ALA A 204 15.28 -19.86 11.11
N ASP A 205 14.29 -20.17 10.27
CA ASP A 205 14.29 -21.35 9.41
C ASP A 205 13.97 -20.90 7.99
N GLY A 206 15.02 -20.82 7.17
CA GLY A 206 14.90 -20.35 5.79
C GLY A 206 13.97 -21.21 4.93
N SER A 207 13.85 -22.50 5.22
CA SER A 207 12.92 -23.40 4.51
C SER A 207 11.48 -23.04 4.86
N ALA A 208 11.17 -22.91 6.16
CA ALA A 208 9.83 -22.55 6.61
C ALA A 208 9.42 -21.15 6.13
N ILE A 209 10.31 -20.16 6.26
CA ILE A 209 10.08 -18.78 5.80
C ILE A 209 9.83 -18.74 4.29
N GLY A 210 10.69 -19.40 3.50
CA GLY A 210 10.56 -19.47 2.06
C GLY A 210 9.26 -20.15 1.63
N GLN A 211 8.91 -21.27 2.27
CA GLN A 211 7.68 -22.01 1.98
C GLN A 211 6.43 -21.20 2.31
N ALA A 212 6.37 -20.57 3.48
CA ALA A 212 5.23 -19.75 3.88
C ALA A 212 5.06 -18.53 2.96
N SER A 213 6.16 -17.86 2.59
CA SER A 213 6.13 -16.74 1.63
C SER A 213 5.73 -17.18 0.21
N MET A 214 6.09 -18.40 -0.21
CA MET A 214 5.68 -18.97 -1.49
C MET A 214 4.18 -19.28 -1.51
N ASN A 215 3.64 -19.82 -0.42
CA ASN A 215 2.20 -20.05 -0.26
C ASN A 215 1.42 -18.73 -0.37
N ASP A 216 1.95 -17.67 0.24
CA ASP A 216 1.42 -16.30 0.14
C ASP A 216 1.47 -15.75 -1.29
N PHE A 217 2.54 -16.00 -2.04
CA PHE A 217 2.64 -15.62 -3.46
C PHE A 217 1.51 -16.24 -4.30
N HIS A 218 1.23 -17.53 -4.13
CA HIS A 218 0.14 -18.19 -4.84
C HIS A 218 -1.25 -17.65 -4.45
N ARG A 219 -1.47 -17.36 -3.17
CA ARG A 219 -2.72 -16.72 -2.70
C ARG A 219 -2.89 -15.32 -3.29
N LEU A 220 -1.83 -14.51 -3.32
CA LEU A 220 -1.88 -13.19 -3.94
C LEU A 220 -2.19 -13.28 -5.43
N ALA A 221 -1.61 -14.23 -6.17
CA ALA A 221 -1.94 -14.45 -7.58
C ALA A 221 -3.43 -14.78 -7.78
N SER A 222 -4.04 -15.56 -6.88
CA SER A 222 -5.48 -15.83 -6.88
C SER A 222 -6.31 -14.55 -6.67
N VAL A 223 -5.96 -13.73 -5.65
CA VAL A 223 -6.60 -12.43 -5.39
C VAL A 223 -6.53 -11.52 -6.60
N ILE A 224 -5.35 -11.40 -7.22
CA ILE A 224 -5.14 -10.57 -8.41
C ILE A 224 -5.95 -11.10 -9.60
N GLY A 225 -6.16 -12.42 -9.70
CA GLY A 225 -7.03 -13.01 -10.70
C GLY A 225 -8.45 -12.45 -10.71
N GLY A 226 -8.95 -11.93 -9.58
CA GLY A 226 -10.26 -11.30 -9.43
C GLY A 226 -10.28 -9.76 -9.61
N LEU A 227 -9.13 -9.11 -9.82
CA LEU A 227 -8.97 -7.65 -9.71
C LEU A 227 -9.69 -6.83 -10.80
N SER A 228 -10.28 -7.44 -11.83
CA SER A 228 -10.93 -6.71 -12.93
C SER A 228 -11.97 -5.70 -12.43
N ASN A 229 -11.85 -4.44 -12.88
CA ASN A 229 -12.66 -3.31 -12.43
C ASN A 229 -12.52 -2.95 -10.93
N GLY A 230 -11.57 -3.56 -10.24
CA GLY A 230 -11.18 -3.23 -8.88
C GLY A 230 -10.09 -2.16 -8.82
N VAL A 231 -9.45 -2.07 -7.64
CA VAL A 231 -8.37 -1.13 -7.35
C VAL A 231 -7.19 -1.88 -6.73
N VAL A 232 -5.98 -1.54 -7.13
CA VAL A 232 -4.75 -1.86 -6.42
C VAL A 232 -4.05 -0.58 -5.98
N LEU A 233 -3.66 -0.49 -4.71
CA LEU A 233 -2.86 0.60 -4.17
C LEU A 233 -1.51 0.04 -3.70
N ASN A 234 -0.41 0.56 -4.23
CA ASN A 234 0.92 0.38 -3.66
C ASN A 234 1.20 1.51 -2.67
N LEU A 235 1.31 1.18 -1.39
CA LEU A 235 1.52 2.12 -0.30
C LEU A 235 2.91 1.91 0.32
N GLY A 236 3.85 2.78 -0.02
CA GLY A 236 5.18 2.83 0.60
C GLY A 236 6.08 1.62 0.34
N SER A 237 5.97 0.97 -0.83
CA SER A 237 6.90 -0.08 -1.25
C SER A 237 7.56 0.25 -2.57
N ALA A 238 8.84 0.57 -2.52
CA ALA A 238 9.59 1.00 -3.70
C ALA A 238 10.02 -0.17 -4.62
N VAL A 239 10.14 -1.40 -4.12
CA VAL A 239 10.69 -2.53 -4.91
C VAL A 239 9.92 -3.84 -4.68
N VAL A 240 9.87 -4.33 -3.43
CA VAL A 240 9.38 -5.69 -3.13
C VAL A 240 7.95 -5.90 -3.62
N MET A 241 7.01 -5.06 -3.20
CA MET A 241 5.62 -5.22 -3.61
C MET A 241 5.38 -4.96 -5.10
N PRO A 242 5.98 -3.92 -5.74
CA PRO A 242 5.93 -3.77 -7.19
C PRO A 242 6.41 -5.00 -7.98
N GLU A 243 7.51 -5.62 -7.54
CA GLU A 243 8.06 -6.80 -8.20
C GLU A 243 7.14 -8.01 -8.01
N VAL A 244 6.71 -8.28 -6.78
CA VAL A 244 5.79 -9.37 -6.45
C VAL A 244 4.48 -9.23 -7.22
N PHE A 245 3.87 -8.04 -7.20
CA PHE A 245 2.60 -7.76 -7.89
C PHE A 245 2.70 -8.07 -9.39
N LEU A 246 3.77 -7.62 -10.05
CA LEU A 246 3.95 -7.87 -11.48
C LEU A 246 4.03 -9.37 -11.80
N LYS A 247 4.75 -10.16 -10.97
CA LYS A 247 4.87 -11.61 -11.16
C LYS A 247 3.56 -12.33 -10.87
N ALA A 248 2.85 -11.93 -9.81
CA ALA A 248 1.58 -12.51 -9.44
C ALA A 248 0.49 -12.21 -10.49
N LEU A 249 0.46 -10.98 -11.03
CA LEU A 249 -0.40 -10.61 -12.17
C LEU A 249 -0.08 -11.42 -13.42
N ASN A 250 1.20 -11.62 -13.72
CA ASN A 250 1.62 -12.45 -14.85
C ASN A 250 1.18 -13.91 -14.65
N LEU A 251 1.38 -14.48 -13.47
CA LEU A 251 0.96 -15.84 -13.15
C LEU A 251 -0.57 -16.00 -13.26
N ALA A 252 -1.33 -15.07 -12.70
CA ALA A 252 -2.80 -15.07 -12.78
C ALA A 252 -3.29 -15.09 -14.23
N ARG A 253 -2.68 -14.27 -15.10
CA ARG A 253 -2.99 -14.23 -16.54
C ARG A 253 -2.56 -15.51 -17.26
N ASN A 254 -1.37 -16.01 -16.94
CA ASN A 254 -0.84 -17.24 -17.53
C ASN A 254 -1.72 -18.46 -17.21
N LEU A 255 -2.31 -18.50 -16.00
CA LEU A 255 -3.28 -19.52 -15.59
C LEU A 255 -4.72 -19.26 -16.09
N GLY A 256 -4.92 -18.30 -17.00
CA GLY A 256 -6.17 -18.09 -17.71
C GLY A 256 -7.08 -16.98 -17.17
N SER A 257 -6.72 -16.29 -16.08
CA SER A 257 -7.50 -15.12 -15.64
C SER A 257 -7.42 -14.00 -16.67
N LYS A 258 -8.57 -13.43 -17.04
CA LYS A 258 -8.69 -12.29 -17.94
C LYS A 258 -8.64 -10.95 -17.20
N VAL A 259 -7.81 -10.85 -16.15
CA VAL A 259 -7.69 -9.65 -15.31
C VAL A 259 -7.23 -8.42 -16.12
N ARG A 260 -8.11 -7.42 -16.20
CA ARG A 260 -7.95 -6.16 -16.97
C ARG A 260 -8.82 -5.03 -16.42
N ASN A 261 -8.62 -3.81 -16.91
CA ASN A 261 -9.47 -2.65 -16.61
C ASN A 261 -9.59 -2.30 -15.12
N PHE A 262 -8.53 -2.48 -14.34
CA PHE A 262 -8.48 -2.05 -12.95
C PHE A 262 -7.80 -0.69 -12.79
N THR A 263 -7.99 -0.06 -11.64
CA THR A 263 -7.27 1.15 -11.26
C THR A 263 -6.03 0.74 -10.49
N ALA A 264 -4.87 1.26 -10.87
CA ALA A 264 -3.63 1.09 -10.13
C ALA A 264 -3.19 2.45 -9.57
N ALA A 265 -2.87 2.49 -8.29
CA ALA A 265 -2.36 3.67 -7.62
C ALA A 265 -1.03 3.37 -6.94
N ASP A 266 -0.14 4.34 -6.96
CA ASP A 266 1.12 4.34 -6.21
C ASP A 266 1.13 5.56 -5.30
N MET A 267 1.43 5.35 -4.02
CA MET A 267 1.56 6.38 -3.00
C MET A 267 2.86 6.16 -2.23
N ASP A 268 3.81 7.07 -2.43
CA ASP A 268 5.13 7.04 -1.78
C ASP A 268 5.72 8.47 -1.68
N PHE A 269 6.83 8.61 -0.97
CA PHE A 269 7.45 9.91 -0.69
C PHE A 269 8.06 10.55 -1.93
N ILE A 270 8.52 9.71 -2.86
CA ILE A 270 9.12 10.10 -4.14
C ILE A 270 8.64 9.16 -5.24
N ARG A 271 8.84 9.55 -6.49
CA ARG A 271 8.50 8.69 -7.64
C ARG A 271 9.62 7.72 -7.93
N HIS A 272 9.35 6.43 -7.75
CA HIS A 272 10.30 5.36 -8.00
C HIS A 272 10.09 4.72 -9.39
N TYR A 273 11.18 4.22 -9.99
CA TYR A 273 11.12 3.53 -11.28
C TYR A 273 10.25 2.27 -11.23
N ARG A 274 10.40 1.43 -10.19
CA ARG A 274 9.71 0.13 -10.12
C ARG A 274 8.20 0.28 -9.92
N PRO A 275 7.66 1.09 -9.00
CA PRO A 275 6.22 1.29 -8.92
C PRO A 275 5.64 1.92 -10.18
N ARG A 276 6.32 2.93 -10.77
CA ARG A 276 5.90 3.53 -12.04
C ARG A 276 5.79 2.49 -13.17
N MET A 277 6.78 1.61 -13.32
CA MET A 277 6.75 0.62 -14.40
C MET A 277 5.86 -0.58 -14.08
N ASN A 278 5.94 -1.11 -12.86
CA ASN A 278 5.43 -2.45 -12.49
C ASN A 278 4.08 -2.43 -11.79
N VAL A 279 3.66 -1.29 -11.24
CA VAL A 279 2.31 -1.12 -10.67
C VAL A 279 1.45 -0.29 -11.62
N LEU A 280 2.01 0.78 -12.19
CA LEU A 280 1.25 1.73 -13.02
C LEU A 280 1.28 1.37 -14.51
N GLU A 281 2.38 1.67 -15.22
CA GLU A 281 2.38 1.72 -16.69
C GLU A 281 2.16 0.35 -17.36
N ARG A 282 2.95 -0.67 -17.01
CA ARG A 282 2.82 -2.01 -17.64
C ARG A 282 1.50 -2.69 -17.28
N PRO A 283 1.05 -2.70 -16.01
CA PRO A 283 -0.19 -3.37 -15.63
C PRO A 283 -1.45 -2.75 -16.26
N THR A 284 -1.49 -1.42 -16.41
CA THR A 284 -2.65 -0.71 -16.99
C THR A 284 -2.51 -0.40 -18.49
N GLY A 285 -1.41 -0.82 -19.14
CA GLY A 285 -1.14 -0.50 -20.55
C GLY A 285 -2.18 -1.03 -21.55
N ASN A 286 -2.90 -2.09 -21.18
CA ASN A 286 -3.96 -2.70 -21.99
C ASN A 286 -5.38 -2.32 -21.51
N GLY A 287 -5.49 -1.20 -20.77
CA GLY A 287 -6.74 -0.71 -20.18
C GLY A 287 -6.66 -0.57 -18.67
N GLY A 288 -7.38 0.41 -18.11
CA GLY A 288 -7.33 0.77 -16.70
C GLY A 288 -6.96 2.24 -16.48
N ARG A 289 -6.65 2.59 -15.23
CA ARG A 289 -6.21 3.93 -14.85
C ARG A 289 -5.04 3.84 -13.88
N ALA A 290 -3.94 4.49 -14.21
CA ALA A 290 -2.77 4.63 -13.34
C ALA A 290 -2.78 5.99 -12.63
N ILE A 291 -2.63 6.03 -11.30
CA ILE A 291 -2.58 7.25 -10.48
C ILE A 291 -1.29 7.24 -9.65
N ALA A 292 -0.58 8.37 -9.56
CA ALA A 292 0.64 8.50 -8.76
C ALA A 292 0.52 9.68 -7.80
N LEU A 293 0.45 9.39 -6.50
CA LEU A 293 0.39 10.37 -5.42
C LEU A 293 1.75 10.41 -4.71
N THR A 294 2.31 11.59 -4.52
CA THR A 294 3.62 11.77 -3.89
C THR A 294 3.48 12.59 -2.62
N GLY A 295 3.90 12.04 -1.49
CA GLY A 295 3.83 12.69 -0.19
C GLY A 295 3.95 11.71 0.98
N HIS A 296 4.06 12.27 2.18
CA HIS A 296 4.20 11.52 3.43
C HIS A 296 2.96 10.67 3.74
N HIS A 297 3.15 9.41 4.15
CA HIS A 297 2.06 8.44 4.32
C HIS A 297 1.10 8.85 5.44
N GLU A 298 1.67 9.37 6.53
CA GLU A 298 0.99 9.87 7.73
C GLU A 298 0.05 11.06 7.46
N ILE A 299 0.10 11.64 6.25
CA ILE A 299 -0.80 12.69 5.78
C ILE A 299 -1.65 12.18 4.61
N MET A 300 -1.01 11.59 3.60
CA MET A 300 -1.64 11.24 2.33
C MET A 300 -2.65 10.08 2.46
N PHE A 301 -2.33 9.05 3.24
CA PHE A 301 -3.23 7.91 3.40
C PHE A 301 -4.46 8.27 4.24
N PRO A 302 -4.36 9.01 5.36
CA PRO A 302 -5.53 9.55 6.05
C PRO A 302 -6.44 10.39 5.15
N LEU A 303 -5.87 11.24 4.29
CA LEU A 303 -6.64 12.02 3.32
C LEU A 303 -7.37 11.11 2.33
N LEU A 304 -6.71 10.07 1.81
CA LEU A 304 -7.37 9.11 0.92
C LEU A 304 -8.48 8.34 1.65
N ALA A 305 -8.23 7.86 2.86
CA ALA A 305 -9.22 7.12 3.66
C ALA A 305 -10.46 7.99 3.93
N ALA A 306 -10.26 9.24 4.36
CA ALA A 306 -11.34 10.20 4.57
C ALA A 306 -12.10 10.49 3.26
N ALA A 307 -11.40 10.70 2.15
CA ALA A 307 -12.04 10.92 0.86
C ALA A 307 -12.91 9.73 0.45
N VAL A 308 -12.43 8.49 0.61
CA VAL A 308 -13.19 7.27 0.32
C VAL A 308 -14.45 7.18 1.17
N ARG A 309 -14.37 7.53 2.46
CA ARG A 309 -15.52 7.54 3.38
C ARG A 309 -16.62 8.49 2.90
N GLU A 310 -16.23 9.71 2.56
CA GLU A 310 -17.17 10.68 2.03
C GLU A 310 -17.78 10.24 0.70
N GLU A 311 -16.97 9.71 -0.22
CA GLU A 311 -17.45 9.17 -1.49
C GLU A 311 -18.39 7.99 -1.31
N LEU A 312 -18.34 7.24 -0.20
CA LEU A 312 -19.26 6.14 0.13
C LEU A 312 -20.54 6.63 0.83
N ALA A 313 -20.47 7.75 1.55
CA ALA A 313 -21.62 8.35 2.23
C ALA A 313 -22.61 9.01 1.25
N GLU A 314 -22.11 9.49 0.10
CA GLU A 314 -22.94 9.97 -1.01
C GLU A 314 -23.79 8.81 -1.57
N ARG A 315 -25.13 8.96 -1.62
CA ARG A 315 -26.05 7.91 -2.10
C ARG A 315 -26.16 7.89 -3.62
#